data_AF-A0A699TPP5-F1
#
_entry.id   AF-A0A699TPP5-F1
#
_cell.length_a   1.000
_cell.length_b   1.000
_cell.length_c   1.000
_cell.angle_alpha   90.00
_cell.angle_beta   90.00
_cell.angle_gamma   90.00
#
_symmetry.space_group_name_H-M   'P 1'
#
loop_
_entity.id
_entity.type
_entity.pdbx_description
1 polymer ?
#
loop_
_entity_poly.entity_id
_entity_poly.type
_entity_poly.pdbx_seq_one_letter_code
_entity_poly.pdbx_strand_id
1 'polypeptide(L)'
;MESLNPQVVVAAKLPILNPNEFDLWKMGIEQYFLMIDYSLWEVILNDESPLPTRIIDGDVQIIASTTAEQRLANKNELRARGTLLMALPDKHQLKFNIHKDAKSLMKAIEKRFRGNKETKKVQKTLLKQQYVNFSGKILESLDQIHDSL
;
A
#
# COMPACT_ATOMS: atom_id res chain seq x y z
N MET A 1 -41.38 3.26 15.23
CA MET A 1 -40.21 2.64 14.57
C MET A 1 -39.01 3.48 14.93
N GLU A 2 -38.15 2.97 15.80
CA GLU A 2 -36.86 3.58 16.08
C GLU A 2 -36.04 3.55 14.78
N SER A 3 -35.67 4.72 14.26
CA SER A 3 -34.76 4.81 13.13
C SER A 3 -33.38 4.35 13.59
N LEU A 4 -32.93 3.22 13.05
CA LEU A 4 -31.55 2.75 13.20
C LEU A 4 -30.59 3.84 12.72
N ASN A 5 -29.79 4.35 13.65
CA ASN A 5 -28.72 5.31 13.41
C ASN A 5 -27.65 4.65 12.52
N PRO A 6 -27.41 5.11 11.26
CA PRO A 6 -26.37 4.56 10.41
C PRO A 6 -25.03 5.23 10.74
N GLN A 7 -24.56 5.06 11.97
CA GLN A 7 -23.18 5.38 12.34
C GLN A 7 -22.52 4.14 12.94
N VAL A 8 -22.38 3.10 12.13
CA VAL A 8 -21.27 2.17 12.29
C VAL A 8 -20.26 2.55 11.21
N VAL A 9 -19.49 3.63 11.47
CA VAL A 9 -18.27 3.87 10.71
C VAL A 9 -17.36 2.70 11.06
N VAL A 10 -17.30 1.69 10.19
CA VAL A 10 -16.36 0.58 10.32
C VAL A 10 -14.97 1.19 10.25
N ALA A 11 -14.29 1.29 11.39
CA ALA A 11 -12.93 1.78 11.44
C ALA A 11 -12.03 0.76 10.72
N ALA A 12 -11.55 1.13 9.53
CA ALA A 12 -10.53 0.39 8.81
C ALA A 12 -9.29 0.22 9.69
N LYS A 13 -8.85 -1.01 9.91
CA LYS A 13 -7.54 -1.23 10.54
C LYS A 13 -6.45 -0.87 9.52
N LEU A 14 -5.53 0.01 9.91
CA LEU A 14 -4.37 0.34 9.09
C LEU A 14 -3.48 -0.91 8.90
N PRO A 15 -3.16 -1.31 7.65
CA PRO A 15 -2.29 -2.46 7.41
C PRO A 15 -0.83 -2.07 7.71
N ILE A 16 -0.22 -2.81 8.63
CA ILE A 16 1.20 -2.64 8.98
C ILE A 16 2.07 -3.50 8.04
N LEU A 17 3.15 -2.92 7.53
CA LEU A 17 4.05 -3.59 6.61
C LEU A 17 4.76 -4.75 7.28
N ASN A 18 4.45 -5.95 6.80
CA ASN A 18 5.25 -7.14 6.99
C ASN A 18 6.21 -7.29 5.79
N PRO A 19 7.54 -7.23 5.99
CA PRO A 19 8.52 -7.38 4.90
C PRO A 19 8.35 -8.66 4.07
N ASN A 20 7.81 -9.73 4.68
CA ASN A 20 7.61 -11.03 4.02
C ASN A 20 6.33 -11.10 3.18
N GLU A 21 5.40 -10.15 3.37
CA GLU A 21 4.09 -10.12 2.73
C GLU A 21 3.87 -8.78 2.02
N PHE A 22 4.93 -8.24 1.41
CA PHE A 22 4.91 -6.93 0.78
C PHE A 22 3.75 -6.75 -0.21
N ASP A 23 3.48 -7.75 -1.05
CA ASP A 23 2.41 -7.67 -2.04
C ASP A 23 1.02 -7.62 -1.39
N LEU A 24 0.79 -8.38 -0.32
CA LEU A 24 -0.46 -8.31 0.44
C LEU A 24 -0.60 -6.97 1.16
N TRP A 25 0.49 -6.46 1.74
CA TRP A 25 0.49 -5.15 2.37
C TRP A 25 0.18 -4.05 1.35
N LYS A 26 0.75 -4.11 0.14
CA LYS A 26 0.50 -3.14 -0.92
C LYS A 26 -0.97 -3.12 -1.34
N MET A 27 -1.58 -4.30 -1.51
CA MET A 27 -3.02 -4.39 -1.74
C MET A 27 -3.83 -3.83 -0.56
N GLY A 28 -3.42 -4.12 0.67
CA GLY A 28 -4.10 -3.62 1.87
C GLY A 28 -4.04 -2.10 1.99
N ILE A 29 -2.87 -1.48 1.77
CA ILE A 29 -2.70 -0.03 1.93
C ILE A 29 -3.41 0.73 0.80
N GLU A 30 -3.45 0.16 -0.41
CA GLU A 30 -4.28 0.64 -1.52
C GLU A 30 -5.76 0.69 -1.11
N GLN A 31 -6.31 -0.43 -0.63
CA GLN A 31 -7.71 -0.51 -0.18
C GLN A 31 -8.00 0.43 0.99
N TYR A 32 -7.05 0.58 1.92
CA TYR A 32 -7.18 1.50 3.05
C TYR A 32 -7.34 2.95 2.59
N PHE A 33 -6.53 3.40 1.63
CA PHE A 33 -6.68 4.74 1.06
C PHE A 33 -8.00 4.90 0.33
N LEU A 34 -8.36 3.94 -0.53
CA LEU A 34 -9.61 3.98 -1.30
C LEU A 34 -10.86 4.04 -0.41
N MET A 35 -10.85 3.36 0.73
CA MET A 35 -11.98 3.39 1.67
C MET A 35 -12.10 4.73 2.40
N ILE A 36 -10.97 5.38 2.73
CA ILE A 36 -10.98 6.64 3.47
C ILE A 36 -11.34 7.80 2.54
N ASP A 37 -10.63 7.90 1.43
CA ASP A 37 -10.78 8.96 0.43
C ASP A 37 -9.91 8.61 -0.79
N TYR A 38 -10.56 8.44 -1.94
CA TYR A 38 -9.91 8.14 -3.21
C TYR A 38 -8.76 9.12 -3.53
N SER A 39 -8.92 10.42 -3.18
CA SER A 39 -7.91 11.44 -3.45
C SER A 39 -6.60 11.24 -2.68
N LEU A 40 -6.57 10.39 -1.66
CA LEU A 40 -5.32 9.99 -0.98
C LEU A 40 -4.50 8.97 -1.77
N TRP A 41 -5.15 8.14 -2.60
CA TRP A 41 -4.43 7.26 -3.50
C TRP A 41 -3.95 8.00 -4.76
N GLU A 42 -4.75 8.96 -5.24
CA GLU A 42 -4.39 9.77 -6.42
C GLU A 42 -3.06 10.52 -6.24
N VAL A 43 -2.77 11.06 -5.05
CA VAL A 43 -1.49 11.76 -4.80
C VAL A 43 -0.26 10.84 -4.94
N ILE A 44 -0.43 9.52 -4.81
CA ILE A 44 0.65 8.54 -5.00
C ILE A 44 0.81 8.20 -6.49
N LEU A 45 -0.29 8.17 -7.25
CA LEU A 45 -0.30 7.84 -8.67
C LEU A 45 0.17 9.00 -9.56
N ASN A 46 -0.35 10.20 -9.31
CA ASN A 46 -0.16 11.36 -10.18
C ASN A 46 1.32 11.77 -10.26
N ASP A 47 1.80 12.12 -11.45
CA ASP A 47 3.20 12.55 -11.68
C ASP A 47 3.49 13.94 -11.12
N GLU A 48 2.47 14.77 -10.95
CA GLU A 48 2.58 16.10 -10.38
C GLU A 48 1.81 16.15 -9.06
N SER A 49 2.53 16.07 -7.94
CA SER A 49 2.05 16.72 -6.72
C SER A 49 1.99 18.22 -7.04
N PRO A 50 0.95 18.97 -6.66
CA PRO A 50 0.84 20.39 -7.00
C PRO A 50 1.93 21.16 -6.26
N LEU A 51 3.10 21.20 -6.89
CA LEU A 51 4.24 21.97 -6.44
C LEU A 51 3.79 23.43 -6.37
N PRO A 52 4.00 24.14 -5.24
CA PRO A 52 3.64 25.55 -5.11
C PRO A 52 4.44 26.51 -5.99
N THR A 53 5.14 25.99 -6.99
CA THR A 53 6.20 26.71 -7.68
C THR A 53 5.66 27.25 -9.00
N ARG A 54 5.20 28.49 -9.00
CA ARG A 54 5.12 29.28 -10.23
C ARG A 54 6.41 30.09 -10.33
N ILE A 55 7.23 29.79 -11.34
CA ILE A 55 8.36 30.65 -11.70
C ILE A 55 7.76 31.91 -12.30
N ILE A 56 7.92 33.05 -11.62
CA ILE A 56 7.59 34.36 -12.17
C ILE A 56 8.94 35.07 -12.33
N ASP A 57 9.34 35.25 -13.60
CA ASP A 57 10.47 36.08 -13.99
C ASP A 57 11.85 35.72 -13.37
N GLY A 58 12.19 34.42 -13.39
CA GLY A 58 13.52 33.93 -13.01
C GLY A 58 13.77 33.75 -11.52
N ASP A 59 12.87 34.20 -10.64
CA ASP A 59 12.98 34.03 -9.19
C ASP A 59 11.93 33.04 -8.66
N VAL A 60 12.37 32.10 -7.83
CA VAL A 60 11.52 31.04 -7.26
C VAL A 60 10.75 31.60 -6.07
N GLN A 61 9.53 32.09 -6.28
CA GLN A 61 8.62 32.43 -5.18
C GLN A 61 7.75 31.23 -4.76
N ILE A 62 7.80 30.91 -3.47
CA ILE A 62 6.83 30.01 -2.83
C ILE A 62 5.55 30.82 -2.64
N ILE A 63 4.58 30.65 -3.54
CA ILE A 63 3.26 31.26 -3.37
C ILE A 63 2.55 30.49 -2.25
N ALA A 64 2.24 31.18 -1.15
CA ALA A 64 1.38 30.65 -0.09
C ALA A 64 0.12 30.07 -0.77
N SER A 65 -0.23 28.80 -0.54
CA SER A 65 -1.29 28.07 -1.26
C SER A 65 -2.54 28.93 -1.43
N THR A 66 -2.67 29.60 -2.56
CA THR A 66 -3.64 30.69 -2.76
C THR A 66 -4.99 30.14 -3.16
N THR A 67 -5.01 28.95 -3.78
CA THR A 67 -6.23 28.27 -4.22
C THR A 67 -6.67 27.20 -3.21
N ALA A 68 -7.98 27.04 -3.03
CA ALA A 68 -8.58 26.01 -2.18
C ALA A 68 -8.14 24.59 -2.58
N GLU A 69 -8.04 24.33 -3.89
CA GLU A 69 -7.58 23.06 -4.44
C GLU A 69 -6.14 22.73 -4.05
N GLN A 70 -5.25 23.72 -4.10
CA GLN A 70 -3.84 23.53 -3.73
C GLN A 70 -3.69 23.24 -2.23
N ARG A 71 -4.48 23.91 -1.39
CA ARG A 71 -4.55 23.61 0.06
C ARG A 71 -5.07 22.21 0.32
N LEU A 72 -6.10 21.79 -0.40
CA LEU A 72 -6.67 20.44 -0.30
C LEU A 72 -5.66 19.37 -0.73
N ALA A 73 -4.98 19.59 -1.84
CA ALA A 73 -3.96 18.67 -2.32
C ALA A 73 -2.76 18.58 -1.37
N ASN A 74 -2.28 19.70 -0.81
CA ASN A 74 -1.23 19.69 0.23
C ASN A 74 -1.66 18.92 1.48
N LYS A 75 -2.93 19.05 1.88
CA LYS A 75 -3.49 18.27 3.00
C LYS A 75 -3.51 16.78 2.69
N ASN A 76 -3.92 16.41 1.48
CA ASN A 76 -3.96 15.01 1.03
C ASN A 76 -2.56 14.41 0.92
N GLU A 77 -1.60 15.18 0.41
CA GLU A 77 -0.17 14.82 0.36
C GLU A 77 0.38 14.49 1.75
N LEU A 78 0.21 15.41 2.71
CA LEU A 78 0.66 15.21 4.09
C LEU A 78 -0.04 14.02 4.75
N ARG A 79 -1.34 13.84 4.50
CA ARG A 79 -2.11 12.72 5.05
C ARG A 79 -1.69 11.38 4.46
N ALA A 80 -1.53 11.29 3.14
CA ALA A 80 -1.06 10.08 2.47
C ALA A 80 0.34 9.69 2.94
N ARG A 81 1.26 10.66 2.97
CA ARG A 81 2.63 10.47 3.48
C ARG A 81 2.64 10.02 4.95
N GLY A 82 1.86 10.68 5.80
CA GLY A 82 1.73 10.34 7.21
C GLY A 82 1.20 8.91 7.42
N THR A 83 0.16 8.54 6.69
CA THR A 83 -0.41 7.18 6.71
C THR A 83 0.60 6.13 6.25
N LEU A 84 1.33 6.38 5.17
CA LEU A 84 2.38 5.47 4.69
C LEU A 84 3.48 5.27 5.75
N LEU A 85 3.90 6.33 6.45
CA LEU A 85 4.88 6.22 7.52
C LEU A 85 4.34 5.41 8.71
N MET A 86 3.10 5.65 9.13
CA MET A 86 2.46 4.87 10.21
C MET A 86 2.26 3.39 9.84
N ALA A 87 2.10 3.09 8.55
CA ALA A 87 2.01 1.74 8.05
C ALA A 87 3.36 1.00 8.07
N LEU A 88 4.48 1.66 8.39
CA LEU A 88 5.79 1.04 8.53
C LEU A 88 6.10 0.68 9.99
N PRO A 89 6.78 -0.46 10.25
CA PRO A 89 7.35 -0.75 11.56
C PRO A 89 8.34 0.34 11.98
N ASP A 90 8.34 0.74 13.26
CA ASP A 90 9.11 1.87 13.81
C ASP A 90 10.59 1.87 13.41
N LYS A 91 11.23 0.69 13.42
CA LYS A 91 12.64 0.50 13.01
C LYS A 91 12.97 0.93 11.57
N HIS A 92 11.96 1.17 10.74
CA HIS A 92 12.11 1.59 9.36
C HIS A 92 11.63 3.03 9.10
N GLN A 93 10.76 3.59 9.95
CA GLN A 93 10.15 4.91 9.75
C GLN A 93 11.19 6.02 9.54
N LEU A 94 12.21 6.10 10.41
CA LEU A 94 13.26 7.12 10.31
C LEU A 94 14.03 7.07 8.97
N LYS A 95 14.27 5.88 8.43
CA LYS A 95 14.99 5.72 7.15
C LYS A 95 14.17 6.17 5.95
N PHE A 96 12.85 6.18 6.07
CA PHE A 96 11.92 6.56 5.01
C PHE A 96 11.43 8.01 5.14
N ASN A 97 11.60 8.65 6.30
CA ASN A 97 11.20 10.04 6.52
C ASN A 97 11.99 11.06 5.65
N ILE A 98 13.07 10.64 4.98
CA ILE A 98 13.84 11.48 4.03
C ILE A 98 13.03 11.83 2.77
N HIS A 99 11.99 11.06 2.45
CA HIS A 99 11.15 11.29 1.28
C HIS A 99 10.12 12.38 1.59
N LYS A 100 10.10 13.42 0.76
CA LYS A 100 9.31 14.64 1.00
C LYS A 100 7.84 14.48 0.61
N ASP A 101 7.58 13.63 -0.38
CA ASP A 101 6.26 13.35 -0.95
C ASP A 101 5.89 11.86 -0.79
N ALA A 102 4.59 11.59 -0.76
CA ALA A 102 3.98 10.27 -0.59
C ALA A 102 4.37 9.32 -1.72
N LYS A 103 4.51 9.84 -2.95
CA LYS A 103 4.89 9.07 -4.13
C LYS A 103 6.34 8.57 -4.05
N SER A 104 7.29 9.45 -3.75
CA SER A 104 8.70 9.08 -3.60
C SER A 104 8.90 8.16 -2.41
N LEU A 105 8.13 8.36 -1.33
CA LEU A 105 8.05 7.44 -0.20
C LEU A 105 7.57 6.04 -0.63
N MET A 106 6.44 5.94 -1.34
CA MET A 106 5.92 4.66 -1.85
C MET A 106 6.93 3.95 -2.76
N LYS A 107 7.53 4.68 -3.72
CA LYS A 107 8.57 4.13 -4.61
C LYS A 107 9.77 3.60 -3.84
N ALA A 108 10.19 4.27 -2.77
CA ALA A 108 11.29 3.82 -1.93
C ALA A 108 10.92 2.56 -1.14
N ILE A 109 9.71 2.49 -0.59
CA ILE A 109 9.20 1.31 0.11
C ILE A 109 9.16 0.15 -0.87
N GLU A 110 8.59 0.34 -2.06
CA GLU A 110 8.61 -0.64 -3.13
C GLU A 110 10.03 -1.09 -3.44
N LYS A 111 10.94 -0.19 -3.79
CA LYS A 111 12.32 -0.56 -4.14
C LYS A 111 13.02 -1.40 -3.06
N ARG A 112 12.70 -1.15 -1.78
CA ARG A 112 13.31 -1.88 -0.66
C ARG A 112 12.72 -3.27 -0.43
N PHE A 113 11.40 -3.42 -0.58
CA PHE A 113 10.68 -4.63 -0.18
C PHE A 113 10.19 -5.47 -1.38
N ARG A 114 9.91 -4.83 -2.53
CA ARG A 114 9.59 -5.44 -3.82
C ARG A 114 10.85 -6.06 -4.43
N GLY A 115 11.23 -7.24 -3.94
CA GLY A 115 12.46 -7.94 -4.35
C GLY A 115 13.24 -8.59 -3.22
N ASN A 116 12.73 -8.51 -2.00
CA ASN A 116 13.18 -9.26 -0.84
C ASN A 116 13.45 -10.75 -1.22
N LYS A 117 14.69 -11.21 -0.95
CA LYS A 117 15.19 -12.57 -1.25
C LYS A 117 14.43 -13.64 -0.44
N GLU A 118 13.97 -13.30 0.76
CA GLU A 118 13.08 -14.12 1.58
C GLU A 118 11.67 -14.20 1.01
N THR A 119 11.08 -13.13 0.46
CA THR A 119 9.75 -13.22 -0.20
C THR A 119 9.82 -14.14 -1.42
N LYS A 120 10.89 -14.07 -2.22
CA LYS A 120 11.15 -15.05 -3.28
C LYS A 120 11.32 -16.47 -2.74
N LYS A 121 11.97 -16.62 -1.57
CA LYS A 121 12.16 -17.92 -0.91
C LYS A 121 10.84 -18.47 -0.39
N VAL A 122 10.03 -17.67 0.29
CA VAL A 122 8.70 -17.98 0.81
C VAL A 122 7.75 -18.32 -0.33
N GLN A 123 7.70 -17.51 -1.40
CA GLN A 123 6.92 -17.82 -2.60
C GLN A 123 7.39 -19.13 -3.23
N LYS A 124 8.70 -19.38 -3.34
CA LYS A 124 9.26 -20.64 -3.84
C LYS A 124 8.88 -21.84 -2.95
N THR A 125 8.90 -21.68 -1.63
CA THR A 125 8.49 -22.73 -0.68
C THR A 125 6.99 -23.00 -0.75
N LEU A 126 6.17 -21.94 -0.82
CA LEU A 126 4.72 -22.05 -0.98
C LEU A 126 4.35 -22.75 -2.29
N LEU A 127 4.99 -22.39 -3.40
CA LEU A 127 4.79 -23.06 -4.70
C LEU A 127 5.16 -24.55 -4.63
N LYS A 128 6.30 -24.88 -3.99
CA LYS A 128 6.70 -26.28 -3.78
C LYS A 128 5.67 -27.04 -2.95
N GLN A 129 5.16 -26.43 -1.89
CA GLN A 129 4.17 -27.06 -1.03
C GLN A 129 2.83 -27.26 -1.76
N GLN A 130 2.39 -26.28 -2.56
CA GLN A 130 1.20 -26.42 -3.40
C GLN A 130 1.36 -27.53 -4.44
N TYR A 131 2.52 -27.63 -5.08
CA TYR A 131 2.82 -28.72 -6.03
C TYR A 131 2.76 -30.09 -5.36
N VAL A 132 3.43 -30.26 -4.21
CA VAL A 132 3.41 -31.53 -3.46
C VAL A 132 1.99 -31.90 -3.03
N ASN A 133 1.22 -30.94 -2.51
CA ASN A 133 -0.17 -31.17 -2.12
C ASN A 133 -1.06 -31.54 -3.31
N PHE A 134 -0.82 -30.96 -4.49
CA PHE A 134 -1.56 -31.29 -5.71
C PHE A 134 -1.21 -32.69 -6.22
N SER A 135 0.08 -33.03 -6.26
CA SER A 135 0.55 -34.36 -6.68
C SER A 135 0.09 -35.47 -5.73
N GLY A 136 0.12 -35.23 -4.41
CA GLY A 136 -0.39 -36.19 -3.43
C GLY A 136 -1.87 -36.49 -3.62
N LYS A 137 -2.69 -35.45 -3.87
CA LYS A 137 -4.12 -35.62 -4.17
C LYS A 137 -4.39 -36.42 -5.45
N ILE A 138 -3.56 -36.24 -6.49
CA ILE A 138 -3.67 -37.03 -7.72
C ILE A 138 -3.40 -38.51 -7.43
N LEU A 139 -2.33 -38.82 -6.68
CA LEU A 139 -1.99 -40.19 -6.32
C LEU A 139 -3.10 -40.87 -5.51
N GLU A 140 -3.62 -40.19 -4.49
CA GLU A 140 -4.69 -40.69 -3.63
C GLU A 140 -6.00 -40.96 -4.42
N SER A 141 -6.30 -40.14 -5.43
CA SER A 141 -7.44 -40.39 -6.33
C SER A 141 -7.24 -41.58 -7.27
N LEU A 142 -5.99 -41.88 -7.65
CA LEU A 142 -5.63 -43.04 -8.49
C LEU A 142 -5.69 -44.34 -7.69
N ASP A 143 -5.20 -44.32 -6.44
CA ASP A 143 -5.28 -45.47 -5.53
C ASP A 143 -6.74 -45.84 -5.25
N GLN A 144 -7.62 -44.84 -5.06
CA GLN A 144 -9.07 -45.08 -4.91
C GLN A 144 -9.71 -45.74 -6.14
N ILE A 145 -9.24 -45.42 -7.35
CA ILE A 145 -9.73 -46.06 -8.58
C ILE A 145 -9.23 -47.51 -8.66
N HIS A 146 -7.99 -47.77 -8.26
CA HIS A 146 -7.39 -49.10 -8.28
C HIS A 146 -8.01 -50.04 -7.23
N ASP A 147 -8.33 -49.54 -6.04
CA ASP A 147 -8.95 -50.32 -4.96
C ASP A 147 -10.46 -50.59 -5.18
N SER A 148 -11.08 -49.89 -6.13
CA SER A 148 -12.51 -50.03 -6.46
C SER A 148 -12.79 -50.95 -7.66
N LEU A 149 -11.74 -51.52 -8.28
CA LEU A 149 -11.80 -52.48 -9.41
C LEU A 149 -11.65 -53.93 -8.93
#